data_AF-A0A973STQ6-F1
#
_entry.id   AF-A0A973STQ6-F1
#
_cell.length_a   1.000
_cell.length_b   1.000
_cell.length_c   1.000
_cell.angle_alpha   90.00
_cell.angle_beta   90.00
_cell.angle_gamma   90.00
#
_symmetry.space_group_name_H-M   'P 1'
#
loop_
_entity.id
_entity.type
_entity.pdbx_description
1 polymer ?
#
loop_
_entity_poly.entity_id
_entity_poly.type
_entity_poly.pdbx_seq_one_letter_code
_entity_poly.pdbx_strand_id
1 'polypeptide(L)'
;GVAAVEDGSPPADAAAVLRAVSHTLRHDSRLLEVLLARLRPHLAGMPDAARLLAPVDDYLLVCPGLADAWDPDVADGARPLPALSTAHLAALRIAGRRLALRTAGLLHQLVTRAGRDPAGVLPDLDRLIDDWCGDYRDGMGARWIPVPRQVEYQSRVVLAAFELALRHAPACSRSGESGWGSQAAVPMHRE
;
A
#
# COMPACT_ATOMS: atom_id res chain seq x y z
N GLY A 1 -16.48 0.73 7.83
CA GLY A 1 -15.27 0.27 8.53
C GLY A 1 -15.16 -1.23 8.39
N VAL A 2 -14.10 -1.80 8.96
CA VAL A 2 -13.84 -3.24 9.07
C VAL A 2 -13.63 -3.51 10.55
N ALA A 3 -14.43 -4.36 11.20
CA ALA A 3 -14.38 -4.51 12.65
C ALA A 3 -13.02 -5.00 13.17
N ALA A 4 -12.35 -5.87 12.40
CA ALA A 4 -11.06 -6.45 12.78
C ALA A 4 -9.94 -5.41 12.97
N VAL A 5 -10.07 -4.19 12.42
CA VAL A 5 -9.03 -3.13 12.57
C VAL A 5 -8.99 -2.53 13.98
N GLU A 6 -9.99 -2.81 14.81
CA GLU A 6 -10.05 -2.37 16.21
C GLU A 6 -9.67 -3.52 17.18
N ASP A 7 -9.39 -4.71 16.66
CA ASP A 7 -9.07 -5.90 17.46
C ASP A 7 -7.58 -5.94 17.86
N GLY A 8 -7.30 -5.52 19.09
CA GLY A 8 -5.96 -5.56 19.68
C GLY A 8 -5.48 -6.94 20.14
N SER A 9 -6.29 -8.00 20.00
CA SER A 9 -5.92 -9.33 20.47
C SER A 9 -4.73 -9.93 19.69
N PRO A 10 -3.94 -10.82 20.32
CA PRO A 10 -2.95 -11.61 19.59
C PRO A 10 -3.65 -12.49 18.54
N PRO A 11 -3.15 -12.54 17.30
CA PRO A 11 -3.73 -13.37 16.26
C PRO A 11 -3.49 -14.85 16.55
N ALA A 12 -4.45 -15.71 16.17
CA ALA A 12 -4.33 -17.16 16.33
C ALA A 12 -3.17 -17.75 15.51
N ASP A 13 -2.94 -17.24 14.30
CA ASP A 13 -1.79 -17.59 13.46
C ASP A 13 -1.37 -16.38 12.61
N ALA A 14 -0.42 -15.59 13.12
CA ALA A 14 0.10 -14.43 12.39
C ALA A 14 0.82 -14.83 11.09
N ALA A 15 1.57 -15.93 11.12
CA ALA A 15 2.41 -16.36 10.02
C ALA A 15 1.55 -16.77 8.82
N ALA A 16 0.47 -17.51 9.04
CA ALA A 16 -0.46 -17.88 7.97
C ALA A 16 -1.09 -16.65 7.30
N VAL A 17 -1.49 -15.64 8.08
CA VAL A 17 -2.06 -14.41 7.52
C VAL A 17 -1.01 -13.63 6.73
N LEU A 18 0.20 -13.50 7.25
CA LEU A 18 1.30 -12.82 6.57
C LEU A 18 1.64 -13.49 5.23
N ARG A 19 1.82 -14.82 5.20
CA ARG A 19 2.03 -15.57 3.95
C ARG A 19 0.90 -15.31 2.95
N ALA A 20 -0.35 -15.36 3.40
CA ALA A 20 -1.50 -15.14 2.53
C ALA A 20 -1.48 -13.72 1.92
N VAL A 21 -1.17 -12.70 2.72
CA VAL A 21 -1.05 -11.32 2.24
C VAL A 21 0.12 -11.18 1.27
N SER A 22 1.28 -11.71 1.59
CA SER A 22 2.47 -11.67 0.73
C SER A 22 2.24 -12.38 -0.60
N HIS A 23 1.65 -13.57 -0.60
CA HIS A 23 1.31 -14.28 -1.83
C HIS A 23 0.30 -13.52 -2.68
N THR A 24 -0.74 -12.95 -2.05
CA THR A 24 -1.74 -12.14 -2.74
C THR A 24 -1.09 -10.92 -3.39
N LEU A 25 -0.25 -10.18 -2.65
CA LEU A 25 0.42 -8.99 -3.17
C LEU A 25 1.34 -9.33 -4.37
N ARG A 26 2.14 -10.41 -4.28
CA ARG A 26 2.97 -10.87 -5.42
C ARG A 26 2.13 -11.31 -6.61
N HIS A 27 1.01 -11.96 -6.37
CA HIS A 27 0.12 -12.41 -7.44
C HIS A 27 -0.48 -11.21 -8.16
N ASP A 28 -1.08 -10.28 -7.42
CA ASP A 28 -1.76 -9.11 -7.98
C ASP A 28 -0.78 -8.18 -8.70
N SER A 29 0.43 -7.95 -8.14
CA SER A 29 1.46 -7.16 -8.82
C SER A 29 1.88 -7.79 -10.15
N ARG A 30 2.07 -9.12 -10.22
CA ARG A 30 2.40 -9.82 -11.47
C ARG A 30 1.27 -9.72 -12.52
N LEU A 31 0.01 -9.84 -12.10
CA LEU A 31 -1.12 -9.65 -13.00
C LEU A 31 -1.12 -8.24 -13.60
N LEU A 32 -0.90 -7.22 -12.76
CA LEU A 32 -0.88 -5.83 -13.19
C LEU A 32 0.34 -5.50 -14.06
N GLU A 33 1.50 -6.11 -13.81
CA GLU A 33 2.69 -6.02 -14.68
C GLU A 33 2.39 -6.55 -16.09
N VAL A 34 1.74 -7.71 -16.19
CA VAL A 34 1.36 -8.30 -17.48
C VAL A 34 0.41 -7.38 -18.26
N LEU A 35 -0.58 -6.80 -17.58
CA LEU A 35 -1.51 -5.86 -18.21
C LEU A 35 -0.81 -4.56 -18.61
N LEU A 36 0.07 -4.01 -17.78
CA LEU A 36 0.87 -2.83 -18.12
C LEU A 36 1.78 -3.11 -19.32
N ALA A 37 2.43 -4.27 -19.38
CA ALA A 37 3.29 -4.64 -20.49
C ALA A 37 2.53 -4.69 -21.83
N ARG A 38 1.30 -5.22 -21.82
CA ARG A 38 0.40 -5.19 -22.98
C ARG A 38 0.01 -3.77 -23.38
N LEU A 39 -0.18 -2.89 -22.39
CA LEU A 39 -0.58 -1.50 -22.62
C LEU A 39 0.55 -0.62 -23.15
N ARG A 40 1.76 -0.75 -22.61
CA ARG A 40 2.89 0.17 -22.84
C ARG A 40 3.12 0.58 -24.31
N PRO A 41 3.10 -0.33 -25.30
CA PRO A 41 3.28 0.05 -26.71
C PRO A 41 2.25 1.06 -27.24
N HIS A 42 1.07 1.10 -26.63
CA HIS A 42 -0.05 1.94 -27.06
C HIS A 42 -0.15 3.27 -26.30
N LEU A 43 0.74 3.52 -25.34
CA LEU A 43 0.70 4.71 -24.48
C LEU A 43 1.54 5.88 -25.01
N ALA A 44 2.38 5.61 -26.02
CA ALA A 44 3.24 6.63 -26.62
C ALA A 44 2.41 7.80 -27.19
N GLY A 45 2.72 9.02 -26.75
CA GLY A 45 2.07 10.24 -27.24
C GLY A 45 0.70 10.53 -26.63
N MET A 46 0.22 9.75 -25.66
CA MET A 46 -1.02 10.08 -24.95
C MET A 46 -0.80 11.23 -23.94
N PRO A 47 -1.63 12.29 -24.00
CA PRO A 47 -1.60 13.35 -23.00
C PRO A 47 -1.79 12.77 -21.59
N ASP A 48 -1.03 13.29 -20.62
CA ASP A 48 -1.08 12.89 -19.20
C ASP A 48 -0.78 11.42 -18.88
N ALA A 49 -0.45 10.57 -19.86
CA ALA A 49 -0.14 9.16 -19.60
C ALA A 49 1.01 8.99 -18.60
N ALA A 50 2.07 9.79 -18.71
CA ALA A 50 3.18 9.78 -17.76
C ALA A 50 2.75 10.08 -16.31
N ARG A 51 1.76 10.97 -16.10
CA ARG A 51 1.26 11.32 -14.76
C ARG A 51 0.46 10.18 -14.12
N LEU A 52 -0.28 9.42 -14.93
CA LEU A 52 -1.02 8.25 -14.47
C LEU A 52 -0.11 7.02 -14.31
N LEU A 53 0.93 6.91 -15.13
CA LEU A 53 1.90 5.81 -15.09
C LEU A 53 2.88 5.90 -13.93
N ALA A 54 3.34 7.10 -13.55
CA ALA A 54 4.30 7.26 -12.46
C ALA A 54 3.90 6.49 -11.16
N PRO A 55 2.69 6.66 -10.59
CA PRO A 55 2.29 5.89 -9.42
C PRO A 55 2.05 4.39 -9.69
N VAL A 56 1.79 3.99 -10.94
CA VAL A 56 1.68 2.58 -11.33
C VAL A 56 3.07 1.93 -11.33
N ASP A 57 4.04 2.56 -11.98
CA ASP A 57 5.43 2.09 -12.04
C ASP A 57 6.02 2.04 -10.62
N ASP A 58 5.79 3.04 -9.78
CA ASP A 58 6.24 3.05 -8.37
C ASP A 58 5.65 1.87 -7.58
N TYR A 59 4.34 1.61 -7.72
CA TYR A 59 3.69 0.49 -7.05
C TYR A 59 4.27 -0.86 -7.48
N LEU A 60 4.42 -1.07 -8.79
CA LEU A 60 4.93 -2.32 -9.35
C LEU A 60 6.42 -2.54 -9.01
N LEU A 61 7.20 -1.47 -8.89
CA LEU A 61 8.58 -1.54 -8.44
C LEU A 61 8.70 -1.97 -6.96
N VAL A 62 7.85 -1.43 -6.08
CA VAL A 62 7.99 -1.60 -4.62
C VAL A 62 7.32 -2.87 -4.08
N CYS A 63 6.17 -3.25 -4.65
CA CYS A 63 5.33 -4.28 -4.04
C CYS A 63 5.91 -5.69 -3.96
N PRO A 64 6.72 -6.17 -4.92
CA PRO A 64 7.41 -7.45 -4.76
C PRO A 64 8.29 -7.47 -3.50
N GLY A 65 9.12 -6.45 -3.30
CA GLY A 65 9.96 -6.32 -2.10
C GLY A 65 9.16 -6.14 -0.81
N LEU A 66 8.01 -5.45 -0.88
CA LEU A 66 7.10 -5.34 0.26
C LEU A 66 6.48 -6.69 0.64
N ALA A 67 6.09 -7.49 -0.36
CA ALA A 67 5.55 -8.82 -0.12
C ALA A 67 6.60 -9.74 0.52
N ASP A 68 7.85 -9.64 0.07
CA ASP A 68 8.97 -10.39 0.65
C ASP A 68 9.26 -9.94 2.09
N ALA A 69 9.23 -8.65 2.38
CA ALA A 69 9.41 -8.12 3.73
C ALA A 69 8.31 -8.55 4.72
N TRP A 70 7.14 -8.96 4.23
CA TRP A 70 6.04 -9.45 5.05
C TRP A 70 6.02 -10.98 5.17
N ASP A 71 6.68 -11.70 4.26
CA ASP A 71 6.58 -13.15 4.18
C ASP A 71 7.50 -13.82 5.20
N PRO A 72 6.95 -14.56 6.18
CA PRO A 72 7.77 -15.23 7.19
C PRO A 72 8.66 -16.34 6.61
N ASP A 73 8.38 -16.82 5.39
CA ASP A 73 9.14 -17.88 4.75
C ASP A 73 10.29 -17.33 3.88
N VAL A 74 10.35 -16.01 3.66
CA VAL A 74 11.47 -15.36 2.96
C VAL A 74 12.57 -15.07 3.97
N ALA A 75 13.61 -15.89 3.92
CA ALA A 75 14.83 -15.71 4.69
C ALA A 75 15.69 -14.60 4.07
N ASP A 76 15.35 -13.35 4.36
CA ASP A 76 16.27 -12.25 4.10
C ASP A 76 16.60 -11.53 5.42
N GLY A 77 17.75 -10.88 5.50
CA GLY A 77 18.26 -10.19 6.70
C GLY A 77 17.40 -9.02 7.20
N ALA A 78 16.14 -8.94 6.75
CA ALA A 78 15.13 -8.02 7.21
C ALA A 78 14.89 -8.19 8.71
N ARG A 79 14.82 -7.06 9.41
CA ARG A 79 14.49 -7.02 10.83
C ARG A 79 13.13 -7.70 11.03
N PRO A 80 12.98 -8.63 11.99
CA PRO A 80 11.69 -9.26 12.24
C PRO A 80 10.62 -8.21 12.51
N LEU A 81 9.43 -8.43 11.97
CA LEU A 81 8.29 -7.56 12.21
C LEU A 81 8.02 -7.47 13.73
N PRO A 82 7.57 -6.31 14.23
CA PRO A 82 7.16 -6.19 15.62
C PRO A 82 5.99 -7.14 15.92
N ALA A 83 5.70 -7.38 17.20
CA ALA A 83 4.53 -8.16 17.58
C ALA A 83 3.26 -7.59 16.94
N LEU A 84 2.57 -8.40 16.13
CA LEU A 84 1.39 -7.99 15.39
C LEU A 84 0.12 -8.42 16.13
N SER A 85 -0.87 -7.52 16.20
CA SER A 85 -2.23 -7.83 16.62
C SER A 85 -3.09 -8.22 15.42
N THR A 86 -4.29 -8.74 15.67
CA THR A 86 -5.32 -8.95 14.64
C THR A 86 -5.58 -7.67 13.83
N ALA A 87 -5.64 -6.51 14.51
CA ALA A 87 -5.78 -5.21 13.87
C ALA A 87 -4.64 -4.87 12.91
N HIS A 88 -3.39 -5.13 13.29
CA HIS A 88 -2.24 -4.89 12.40
C HIS A 88 -2.33 -5.76 11.14
N LEU A 89 -2.69 -7.04 11.29
CA LEU A 89 -2.84 -7.95 10.15
C LEU A 89 -4.02 -7.58 9.25
N ALA A 90 -5.15 -7.16 9.82
CA ALA A 90 -6.29 -6.65 9.06
C ALA A 90 -5.90 -5.37 8.28
N ALA A 91 -5.16 -4.46 8.91
CA ALA A 91 -4.67 -3.25 8.26
C ALA A 91 -3.72 -3.55 7.09
N LEU A 92 -2.84 -4.55 7.20
CA LEU A 92 -1.96 -4.98 6.12
C LEU A 92 -2.75 -5.54 4.91
N ARG A 93 -3.73 -6.42 5.17
CA ARG A 93 -4.64 -6.94 4.12
C ARG A 93 -5.34 -5.81 3.38
N ILE A 94 -5.90 -4.85 4.13
CA ILE A 94 -6.59 -3.68 3.58
C ILE A 94 -5.62 -2.82 2.75
N ALA A 95 -4.42 -2.56 3.26
CA ALA A 95 -3.43 -1.74 2.58
C ALA A 95 -2.98 -2.35 1.26
N GLY A 96 -2.62 -3.65 1.25
CA GLY A 96 -2.23 -4.37 0.03
C GLY A 96 -3.32 -4.34 -1.03
N ARG A 97 -4.55 -4.73 -0.66
CA ARG A 97 -5.70 -4.73 -1.58
C ARG A 97 -6.02 -3.33 -2.13
N ARG A 98 -5.93 -2.28 -1.31
CA ARG A 98 -6.16 -0.89 -1.74
C ARG A 98 -5.13 -0.43 -2.75
N LEU A 99 -3.86 -0.80 -2.58
CA LEU A 99 -2.82 -0.46 -3.53
C LEU A 99 -3.05 -1.14 -4.89
N ALA A 100 -3.36 -2.44 -4.89
CA ALA A 100 -3.69 -3.18 -6.12
C ALA A 100 -4.89 -2.57 -6.87
N LEU A 101 -5.99 -2.28 -6.16
CA LEU A 101 -7.18 -1.64 -6.73
C LEU A 101 -6.89 -0.26 -7.31
N ARG A 102 -6.06 0.55 -6.62
CA ARG A 102 -5.66 1.87 -7.12
C ARG A 102 -4.87 1.74 -8.42
N THR A 103 -3.93 0.80 -8.49
CA THR A 103 -3.13 0.54 -9.69
C THR A 103 -4.00 0.08 -10.85
N ALA A 104 -4.90 -0.89 -10.62
CA ALA A 104 -5.87 -1.33 -11.63
C ALA A 104 -6.77 -0.18 -12.11
N GLY A 105 -7.28 0.64 -11.20
CA GLY A 105 -8.12 1.80 -11.52
C GLY A 105 -7.39 2.85 -12.35
N LEU A 106 -6.10 3.09 -12.09
CA LEU A 106 -5.28 4.00 -12.90
C LEU A 106 -5.03 3.45 -14.31
N LEU A 107 -4.75 2.16 -14.44
CA LEU A 107 -4.63 1.50 -15.74
C LEU A 107 -5.97 1.57 -16.51
N HIS A 108 -7.08 1.23 -15.87
CA HIS A 108 -8.42 1.32 -16.45
C HIS A 108 -8.74 2.75 -16.91
N GLN A 109 -8.45 3.74 -16.06
CA GLN A 109 -8.66 5.15 -16.38
C GLN A 109 -7.82 5.61 -17.58
N LEU A 110 -6.59 5.11 -17.70
CA LEU A 110 -5.69 5.43 -18.78
C LEU A 110 -6.17 4.83 -20.12
N VAL A 111 -6.70 3.61 -20.13
CA VAL A 111 -7.30 3.01 -21.34
C VAL A 111 -8.62 3.67 -21.71
N THR A 112 -9.48 3.95 -20.72
CA THR A 112 -10.77 4.61 -20.96
C THR A 112 -10.58 6.00 -21.56
N ARG A 113 -9.59 6.77 -21.07
CA ARG A 113 -9.27 8.10 -21.61
C ARG A 113 -8.67 8.06 -23.01
N ALA A 114 -8.01 6.96 -23.39
CA ALA A 114 -7.53 6.77 -24.75
C ALA A 114 -8.68 6.65 -25.76
N GLY A 115 -9.90 6.36 -25.30
CA GLY A 115 -11.11 6.20 -26.14
C GLY A 115 -11.12 4.92 -26.99
N ARG A 116 -10.10 4.07 -26.85
CA ARG A 116 -9.95 2.78 -27.52
C ARG A 116 -9.14 1.82 -26.65
N ASP A 117 -9.42 0.52 -26.77
CA ASP A 117 -8.67 -0.53 -26.09
C ASP A 117 -7.89 -1.39 -27.11
N PRO A 118 -6.77 -0.89 -27.64
CA PRO A 118 -5.98 -1.62 -28.63
C PRO A 118 -5.29 -2.86 -28.03
N ALA A 119 -5.12 -2.91 -26.71
CA ALA A 119 -4.48 -4.03 -26.01
C ALA A 119 -5.47 -5.10 -25.55
N GLY A 120 -6.79 -4.84 -25.64
CA GLY A 120 -7.85 -5.74 -25.18
C GLY A 120 -7.79 -6.02 -23.68
N VAL A 121 -7.37 -5.05 -22.86
CA VAL A 121 -7.16 -5.23 -21.42
C VAL A 121 -8.33 -4.77 -20.55
N LEU A 122 -9.29 -4.01 -21.10
CA LEU A 122 -10.42 -3.50 -20.32
C LEU A 122 -11.23 -4.62 -19.65
N PRO A 123 -11.61 -5.71 -20.35
CA PRO A 123 -12.38 -6.79 -19.71
C PRO A 123 -11.62 -7.47 -18.57
N ASP A 124 -10.29 -7.60 -18.70
CA ASP A 124 -9.44 -8.15 -17.65
C ASP A 124 -9.38 -7.22 -16.44
N LEU A 125 -9.22 -5.90 -16.67
CA LEU A 125 -9.20 -4.89 -15.61
C LEU A 125 -10.55 -4.79 -14.89
N ASP A 126 -11.65 -4.81 -15.63
CA ASP A 126 -13.01 -4.74 -15.07
C ASP A 126 -13.26 -5.93 -14.15
N ARG A 127 -12.95 -7.15 -14.62
CA ARG A 127 -13.08 -8.36 -13.81
C ARG A 127 -12.20 -8.30 -12.56
N LEU A 128 -10.94 -7.88 -12.67
CA LEU A 128 -10.06 -7.76 -11.51
C LEU A 128 -10.57 -6.74 -10.50
N ILE A 129 -11.04 -5.57 -10.97
CA ILE A 129 -11.60 -4.53 -10.11
C ILE A 129 -12.85 -5.06 -9.39
N ASP A 130 -13.75 -5.73 -10.11
CA ASP A 130 -14.97 -6.30 -9.53
C ASP A 130 -14.67 -7.38 -8.50
N ASP A 131 -13.80 -8.35 -8.84
CA ASP A 131 -13.38 -9.44 -7.96
C ASP A 131 -12.74 -8.88 -6.67
N TRP A 132 -11.81 -7.92 -6.81
CA TRP A 132 -11.10 -7.31 -5.69
C TRP A 132 -11.98 -6.38 -4.84
N CYS A 133 -12.95 -5.71 -5.45
CA CYS A 133 -13.97 -4.97 -4.70
C CYS A 133 -14.91 -5.93 -3.95
N GLY A 134 -15.23 -7.09 -4.54
CA GLY A 134 -15.94 -8.19 -3.89
C GLY A 134 -15.20 -8.69 -2.65
N ASP A 135 -13.92 -9.04 -2.79
CA ASP A 135 -13.04 -9.43 -1.67
C ASP A 135 -13.02 -8.36 -0.57
N TYR A 136 -13.02 -7.07 -0.93
CA TYR A 136 -13.08 -5.98 0.04
C TYR A 136 -14.39 -5.96 0.84
N ARG A 137 -15.53 -6.11 0.17
CA ARG A 137 -16.85 -6.11 0.81
C ARG A 137 -17.09 -7.36 1.63
N ASP A 138 -16.86 -8.52 1.02
CA ASP A 138 -17.32 -9.81 1.54
C ASP A 138 -16.23 -10.47 2.39
N GLY A 139 -14.97 -10.43 1.92
CA GLY A 139 -13.82 -11.02 2.61
C GLY A 139 -13.33 -10.22 3.81
N MET A 140 -13.54 -8.90 3.83
CA MET A 140 -13.15 -8.03 4.95
C MET A 140 -14.34 -7.40 5.69
N GLY A 141 -15.58 -7.65 5.24
CA GLY A 141 -16.76 -7.04 5.83
C GLY A 141 -16.75 -5.51 5.73
N ALA A 142 -16.05 -4.95 4.72
CA ALA A 142 -15.83 -3.53 4.62
C ALA A 142 -17.11 -2.80 4.27
N ARG A 143 -17.46 -1.82 5.12
CA ARG A 143 -18.61 -0.94 4.90
C ARG A 143 -18.16 0.47 4.61
N TRP A 144 -18.89 1.17 3.74
CA TRP A 144 -18.70 2.60 3.53
C TRP A 144 -18.84 3.36 4.86
N ILE A 145 -17.92 4.30 5.11
CA ILE A 145 -18.01 5.25 6.23
C ILE A 145 -18.39 6.59 5.63
N PRO A 146 -19.48 7.25 6.06
CA PRO A 146 -19.81 8.59 5.56
C PRO A 146 -18.67 9.59 5.76
N VAL A 147 -18.42 10.44 4.78
CA VAL A 147 -17.31 11.43 4.80
C VAL A 147 -17.29 12.27 6.09
N PRO A 148 -18.42 12.79 6.62
CA PRO A 148 -18.38 13.53 7.88
C PRO A 148 -17.78 12.74 9.05
N ARG A 149 -18.04 11.43 9.12
CA ARG A 149 -17.45 10.54 10.14
C ARG A 149 -15.98 10.27 9.89
N GLN A 150 -15.56 10.17 8.63
CA GLN A 150 -14.14 10.04 8.29
C GLN A 150 -13.36 11.29 8.74
N VAL A 151 -13.89 12.48 8.45
CA VAL A 151 -13.28 13.76 8.85
C VAL A 151 -13.18 13.86 10.37
N GLU A 152 -14.28 13.60 11.08
CA GLU A 152 -14.30 13.60 12.55
C GLU A 152 -13.23 12.67 13.14
N TYR A 153 -13.14 11.43 12.63
CA TYR A 153 -12.16 10.47 13.09
C TYR A 153 -10.71 10.93 12.83
N GLN A 154 -10.41 11.38 11.61
CA GLN A 154 -9.07 11.84 11.25
C GLN A 154 -8.65 13.05 12.10
N SER A 155 -9.56 14.00 12.33
CA SER A 155 -9.29 15.14 13.22
C SER A 155 -8.97 14.69 14.64
N ARG A 156 -9.72 13.73 15.20
CA ARG A 156 -9.45 13.17 16.54
C ARG A 156 -8.12 12.45 16.62
N VAL A 157 -7.77 11.65 15.61
CA VAL A 157 -6.47 10.94 15.55
C VAL A 157 -5.31 11.94 15.52
N VAL A 158 -5.42 12.98 14.70
CA VAL A 158 -4.39 14.03 14.63
C VAL A 158 -4.22 14.73 15.99
N LEU A 159 -5.32 15.15 16.62
CA LEU A 159 -5.26 15.78 17.95
C LEU A 159 -4.64 14.85 19.00
N ALA A 160 -5.08 13.58 19.04
CA ALA A 160 -4.53 12.60 19.97
C ALA A 160 -3.02 12.36 19.76
N ALA A 161 -2.56 12.34 18.50
CA ALA A 161 -1.14 12.22 18.18
C ALA A 161 -0.33 13.44 18.69
N PHE A 162 -0.85 14.66 18.51
CA PHE A 162 -0.20 15.87 19.04
C PHE A 162 -0.19 15.90 20.57
N GLU A 163 -1.28 15.53 21.23
CA GLU A 163 -1.31 15.41 22.68
C GLU A 163 -0.30 14.37 23.19
N LEU A 164 -0.18 13.24 22.50
CA LEU A 164 0.81 12.21 22.84
C LEU A 164 2.24 12.74 22.70
N ALA A 165 2.54 13.46 21.61
CA ALA A 165 3.84 14.07 21.38
C ALA A 165 4.18 15.10 22.47
N LEU A 166 3.22 15.95 22.86
CA LEU A 166 3.40 16.91 23.95
C LEU A 166 3.70 16.24 25.29
N ARG A 167 3.01 15.14 25.61
CA ARG A 167 3.25 14.37 26.84
C ARG A 167 4.65 13.76 26.91
N HIS A 168 5.26 13.44 25.77
CA HIS A 168 6.58 12.78 25.70
C HIS A 168 7.74 13.74 25.33
N ALA A 169 7.43 15.01 25.03
CA ALA A 169 8.42 16.04 24.71
C ALA A 169 9.52 16.27 25.79
N PRO A 170 9.29 16.10 27.11
CA PRO A 170 10.35 16.28 28.10
C PRO A 170 11.35 15.12 28.18
N ALA A 171 11.04 13.94 27.63
CA ALA A 171 11.87 12.74 27.80
C ALA A 171 12.96 12.58 26.72
N CYS A 172 12.80 13.17 25.53
CA CYS A 172 13.72 13.00 24.40
C CYS A 172 14.53 14.25 24.04
N SER A 173 14.31 15.38 24.71
CA SER A 173 15.11 16.60 24.50
C SER A 173 16.33 16.63 25.42
N ARG A 174 17.19 15.60 25.37
CA ARG A 174 18.60 15.73 25.78
C ARG A 174 19.43 16.01 24.53
N SER A 175 19.30 17.22 23.99
CA SER A 175 20.25 17.74 23.00
C SER A 175 21.60 17.94 23.70
N GLY A 176 22.41 16.88 23.75
CA GLY A 176 23.70 16.92 24.44
C GLY A 176 24.52 15.63 24.40
N GLU A 177 24.13 14.61 23.63
CA GLU A 177 25.01 13.46 23.38
C GLU A 177 25.91 13.75 22.16
N SER A 178 27.22 13.85 22.41
CA SER A 178 28.28 14.19 21.45
C SER A 178 28.56 13.12 20.38
N GLY A 179 27.70 12.11 20.24
CA GLY A 179 27.92 10.94 19.38
C GLY A 179 27.11 10.90 18.08
N TRP A 180 26.10 11.76 17.90
CA TRP A 180 25.23 11.78 16.70
C TRP A 180 25.72 12.78 15.64
N GLY A 181 27.02 12.79 15.38
CA GLY A 181 27.56 13.39 14.17
C GLY A 181 27.34 12.43 13.00
N SER A 182 26.40 12.75 12.11
CA SER A 182 26.32 12.12 10.79
C SER A 182 27.69 12.23 10.11
N GLN A 183 28.38 11.10 9.93
CA GLN A 183 29.55 11.08 9.06
C GLN A 183 29.09 11.55 7.67
N ALA A 184 29.67 12.64 7.20
CA ALA A 184 29.41 13.20 5.89
C ALA A 184 29.82 12.19 4.81
N ALA A 185 28.84 11.57 4.16
CA ALA A 185 29.06 10.67 3.05
C ALA A 185 28.03 10.89 1.94
N VAL A 186 27.99 12.09 1.35
CA VAL A 186 27.63 12.26 -0.07
C VAL A 186 28.38 13.48 -0.62
N PRO A 187 29.29 13.33 -1.60
CA PRO A 187 29.84 14.47 -2.31
C PRO A 187 28.77 15.02 -3.26
N MET A 188 28.31 16.25 -2.99
CA MET A 188 27.53 17.02 -3.95
C MET A 188 28.42 17.36 -5.15
N HIS A 189 28.05 16.89 -6.34
CA HIS A 189 28.57 17.39 -7.60
C HIS A 189 28.35 18.91 -7.67
N ARG A 190 29.43 19.67 -7.87
CA ARG A 190 29.38 21.07 -8.29
C ARG A 190 29.54 21.09 -9.81
N GLU A 191 28.55 21.67 -10.48
CA GLU A 191 28.75 22.33 -11.77
C GLU A 191 29.21 23.78 -11.51
#